data_AF-A0A954WKM6-F1
#
_entry.id   AF-A0A954WKM6-F1
#
_cell.length_a   1.000
_cell.length_b   1.000
_cell.length_c   1.000
_cell.angle_alpha   90.00
_cell.angle_beta   90.00
_cell.angle_gamma   90.00
#
_symmetry.space_group_name_H-M   'P 1'
#
loop_
_entity.id
_entity.type
_entity.pdbx_description
1 polymer ?
#
loop_
_entity_poly.entity_id
_entity_poly.type
_entity_poly.pdbx_seq_one_letter_code
_entity_poly.pdbx_strand_id
1 'polypeptide(L)'
;MKTVLTKTTYLEMRAPRQTDSSPPADARSAGFRVENWHPLEVARYRWLYNSVGGDWNWGDRNRMAEHELAAILADPLVEVHVLHVDGEPAGFAELDRRQPNEVELAYFGLFPAFIGRGLGKAF
;
A
#
# COMPACT_ATOMS: atom_id res chain seq x y z
N MET A 1 -1.26 -24.56 15.71
CA MET A 1 -1.22 -23.86 14.41
C MET A 1 -0.83 -24.87 13.34
N LYS A 2 -1.55 -24.99 12.22
CA LYS A 2 -1.14 -25.86 11.11
C LYS A 2 -0.21 -25.08 10.19
N THR A 3 0.96 -25.63 9.90
CA THR A 3 1.87 -25.07 8.88
C THR A 3 1.37 -25.46 7.50
N VAL A 4 1.32 -24.51 6.58
CA VAL A 4 0.97 -24.73 5.17
C VAL A 4 2.21 -24.39 4.33
N LEU A 5 2.55 -25.26 3.38
CA LEU A 5 3.60 -24.97 2.41
C LEU A 5 3.08 -23.93 1.42
N THR A 6 3.78 -22.81 1.30
CA THR A 6 3.43 -21.70 0.38
C THR A 6 4.53 -21.51 -0.65
N LYS A 7 4.15 -21.26 -1.90
CA LYS A 7 5.06 -20.80 -2.95
C LYS A 7 4.78 -19.33 -3.22
N THR A 8 5.78 -18.48 -3.03
CA THR A 8 5.72 -17.06 -3.36
C THR A 8 6.41 -16.81 -4.70
N THR A 9 5.81 -15.99 -5.54
CA THR A 9 6.39 -15.55 -6.83
C THR A 9 6.45 -14.04 -6.85
N TYR A 10 7.52 -13.50 -7.43
CA TYR A 10 7.75 -12.06 -7.52
C TYR A 10 7.63 -11.59 -8.96
N LEU A 11 7.09 -10.39 -9.14
CA LEU A 11 7.09 -9.67 -10.41
C LEU A 11 8.05 -8.49 -10.29
N GLU A 12 8.96 -8.38 -11.24
CA GLU A 12 9.97 -7.32 -11.28
C GLU A 12 9.76 -6.46 -12.54
N MET A 13 9.90 -5.14 -12.38
CA MET A 13 9.86 -4.18 -13.49
C MET A 13 11.26 -3.56 -13.69
N ARG A 14 11.93 -3.94 -14.78
CA ARG A 14 13.32 -3.52 -15.09
C ARG A 14 13.45 -2.30 -16.00
N ALA A 15 12.32 -1.80 -16.50
CA ALA A 15 12.26 -0.63 -17.36
C ALA A 15 10.97 0.15 -17.06
N PRO A 16 10.97 1.49 -17.18
CA PRO A 16 9.78 2.29 -17.02
C PRO A 16 8.66 1.87 -17.97
N ARG A 17 7.41 2.02 -17.52
CA ARG A 17 6.22 1.78 -18.34
C ARG A 17 6.14 2.85 -19.44
N GLN A 18 5.97 2.42 -20.70
CA GLN A 18 5.91 3.33 -21.86
C GLN A 18 4.56 4.02 -22.08
N THR A 19 3.56 3.74 -21.26
CA THR A 19 2.20 4.28 -21.41
C THR A 19 1.90 5.37 -20.39
N ASP A 20 1.12 6.35 -20.83
CA ASP A 20 0.64 7.47 -20.04
C ASP A 20 -0.06 7.02 -18.73
N SER A 21 0.40 7.54 -17.60
CA SER A 21 -0.14 7.31 -16.25
C SER A 21 -1.16 8.38 -15.85
N SER A 22 -1.68 9.13 -16.81
CA SER A 22 -2.70 10.14 -16.57
C SER A 22 -3.84 9.59 -15.69
N PRO A 23 -4.12 10.22 -14.52
CA PRO A 23 -5.23 9.80 -13.68
C PRO A 23 -6.53 9.91 -14.47
N PRO A 24 -7.49 8.98 -14.29
CA PRO A 24 -8.73 9.02 -15.03
C PRO A 24 -9.50 10.33 -14.75
N ALA A 25 -10.39 10.74 -15.66
CA ALA A 25 -11.00 12.08 -15.61
C ALA A 25 -11.83 12.32 -14.33
N ASP A 26 -12.42 11.27 -13.78
CA ASP A 26 -13.07 11.26 -12.47
C ASP A 26 -12.04 11.53 -11.35
N ALA A 27 -10.84 10.96 -11.46
CA ALA A 27 -9.69 11.23 -10.60
C ALA A 27 -9.16 12.67 -10.64
N ARG A 28 -9.57 13.47 -11.62
CA ARG A 28 -9.23 14.92 -11.68
C ARG A 28 -10.35 15.81 -11.13
N SER A 29 -11.55 15.25 -10.99
CA SER A 29 -12.77 15.99 -10.69
C SER A 29 -13.15 15.93 -9.20
N ALA A 30 -12.88 14.79 -8.54
CA ALA A 30 -12.98 14.71 -7.09
C ALA A 30 -11.67 15.18 -6.42
N GLY A 31 -11.66 15.46 -5.13
CA GLY A 31 -10.48 15.96 -4.42
C GLY A 31 -9.40 14.90 -4.23
N PHE A 32 -8.76 14.41 -5.30
CA PHE A 32 -7.76 13.34 -5.27
C PHE A 32 -6.41 13.84 -4.74
N ARG A 33 -5.88 13.15 -3.73
CA ARG A 33 -4.56 13.44 -3.15
C ARG A 33 -3.89 12.15 -2.69
N VAL A 34 -2.61 12.01 -2.97
CA VAL A 34 -1.77 10.97 -2.35
C VAL A 34 -0.87 11.66 -1.34
N GLU A 35 -0.93 11.19 -0.10
CA GLU A 35 -0.17 11.77 1.00
C GLU A 35 0.76 10.73 1.60
N ASN A 36 2.01 11.11 1.86
CA ASN A 36 2.91 10.29 2.64
C ASN A 36 2.56 10.44 4.12
N TRP A 37 2.17 9.33 4.76
CA TRP A 37 1.82 9.25 6.18
C TRP A 37 2.97 8.71 7.05
N HIS A 38 4.17 8.50 6.49
CA HIS A 38 5.34 8.10 7.26
C HIS A 38 5.92 9.27 8.11
N PRO A 39 6.33 9.02 9.37
CA PRO A 39 6.21 7.77 10.12
C PRO A 39 4.78 7.54 10.60
N LEU A 40 4.38 6.27 10.71
CA LEU A 40 3.01 5.88 11.05
C LEU A 40 2.96 4.97 12.28
N GLU A 41 2.04 5.24 13.20
CA GLU A 41 1.79 4.36 14.34
C GLU A 41 1.23 3.00 13.90
N VAL A 42 1.61 1.93 14.61
CA VAL A 42 1.22 0.54 14.30
C VAL A 42 -0.29 0.38 14.20
N ALA A 43 -1.06 1.00 15.11
CA ALA A 43 -2.51 0.90 15.10
C ALA A 43 -3.13 1.49 13.82
N ARG A 44 -2.65 2.67 13.40
CA ARG A 44 -3.13 3.35 12.19
C ARG A 44 -2.71 2.62 10.92
N TYR A 45 -1.49 2.08 10.89
CA TYR A 45 -1.05 1.19 9.82
C TYR A 45 -1.90 -0.07 9.72
N ARG A 46 -2.17 -0.76 10.85
CA ARG A 46 -3.02 -1.96 10.85
C ARG A 46 -4.45 -1.68 10.42
N TRP A 47 -4.97 -0.49 10.70
CA TRP A 47 -6.26 -0.06 10.17
C TRP A 47 -6.24 0.00 8.63
N LEU A 48 -5.25 0.64 8.01
CA LEU A 48 -5.08 0.66 6.55
C LEU A 48 -4.94 -0.77 5.99
N TYR A 49 -4.03 -1.55 6.57
CA TYR A 49 -3.71 -2.92 6.17
C TYR A 49 -4.94 -3.83 6.19
N ASN A 50 -5.73 -3.78 7.26
CA ASN A 50 -6.93 -4.61 7.38
C ASN A 50 -8.09 -4.12 6.51
N SER A 51 -8.22 -2.79 6.33
CA SER A 51 -9.28 -2.20 5.50
C SER A 51 -9.11 -2.56 4.02
N VAL A 52 -7.87 -2.70 3.55
CA VAL A 52 -7.57 -3.14 2.18
C VAL A 52 -7.48 -4.66 2.08
N GLY A 53 -6.71 -5.28 2.98
CA GLY A 53 -6.24 -6.66 2.85
C GLY A 53 -7.09 -7.73 3.53
N GLY A 54 -8.06 -7.33 4.37
CA GLY A 54 -8.85 -8.25 5.18
C GLY A 54 -9.55 -9.33 4.36
N ASP A 55 -10.24 -8.93 3.29
CA ASP A 55 -10.95 -9.84 2.38
C ASP A 55 -9.99 -10.72 1.55
N TRP A 56 -8.71 -10.34 1.48
CA TRP A 56 -7.64 -11.07 0.76
C TRP A 56 -6.77 -11.91 1.69
N ASN A 57 -7.21 -12.12 2.94
CA ASN A 57 -6.49 -12.86 3.98
C ASN A 57 -5.08 -12.35 4.26
N TRP A 58 -4.84 -11.04 4.08
CA TRP A 58 -3.59 -10.42 4.52
C TRP A 58 -3.43 -10.59 6.03
N GLY A 59 -2.38 -11.28 6.44
CA GLY A 59 -2.16 -11.61 7.85
C GLY A 59 -0.74 -11.41 8.34
N ASP A 60 0.21 -11.09 7.48
CA ASP A 60 1.63 -11.09 7.84
C ASP A 60 1.95 -9.96 8.83
N ARG A 61 1.46 -8.74 8.55
CA ARG A 61 1.63 -7.58 9.44
C ARG A 61 0.81 -7.69 10.73
N ASN A 62 -0.26 -8.47 10.71
CA ASN A 62 -1.06 -8.75 11.91
C ASN A 62 -0.39 -9.77 12.84
N ARG A 63 0.34 -10.74 12.27
CA ARG A 63 1.08 -11.76 13.04
C ARG A 63 2.41 -11.27 13.58
N MET A 64 2.99 -10.24 12.95
CA MET A 64 4.22 -9.59 13.39
C MET A 64 4.05 -8.95 14.79
N ALA A 65 5.08 -9.04 15.63
CA ALA A 65 5.03 -8.39 16.93
C ALA A 65 5.00 -6.87 16.77
N GLU A 66 4.36 -6.17 17.71
CA GLU A 66 4.16 -4.72 17.61
C GLU A 66 5.48 -3.95 17.48
N HIS A 67 6.49 -4.32 18.25
CA HIS A 67 7.80 -3.66 18.21
C HIS A 67 8.55 -3.89 16.89
N GLU A 68 8.39 -5.06 16.25
CA GLU A 68 8.99 -5.35 14.94
C GLU A 68 8.32 -4.50 13.86
N LEU A 69 6.99 -4.42 13.88
CA LEU A 69 6.24 -3.59 12.93
C LEU A 69 6.53 -2.10 13.15
N ALA A 70 6.61 -1.65 14.40
CA ALA A 70 6.98 -0.27 14.73
C ALA A 70 8.38 0.07 14.20
N ALA A 71 9.35 -0.85 14.30
CA ALA A 71 10.69 -0.64 13.76
C ALA A 71 10.69 -0.48 12.23
N ILE A 72 9.86 -1.25 11.52
CA ILE A 72 9.69 -1.12 10.07
C ILE A 72 9.06 0.24 9.71
N LEU A 73 8.00 0.64 10.44
CA LEU A 73 7.26 1.89 10.16
C LEU A 73 7.99 3.17 10.58
N ALA A 74 9.11 3.04 11.31
CA ALA A 74 9.98 4.14 11.70
C ALA A 74 11.23 4.26 10.82
N ASP A 75 11.47 3.30 9.92
CA ASP A 75 12.61 3.31 9.03
C ASP A 75 12.42 4.38 7.94
N PRO A 76 13.34 5.35 7.77
CA PRO A 76 13.20 6.42 6.79
C PRO A 76 13.18 5.94 5.32
N LEU A 77 13.52 4.68 5.06
CA LEU A 77 13.45 4.05 3.73
C LEU A 77 12.14 3.28 3.51
N VAL A 78 11.22 3.30 4.48
CA VAL A 78 9.85 2.77 4.35
C VAL A 78 8.88 3.93 4.19
N GLU A 79 8.01 3.86 3.19
CA GLU A 79 7.02 4.90 2.90
C GLU A 79 5.61 4.31 2.96
N VAL A 80 4.67 5.05 3.54
CA VAL A 80 3.24 4.68 3.55
C VAL A 80 2.46 5.81 2.88
N HIS A 81 2.02 5.58 1.65
CA HIS A 81 1.27 6.54 0.85
C HIS A 81 -0.21 6.23 0.91
N VAL A 82 -1.04 7.21 1.27
CA VAL A 82 -2.50 7.06 1.37
C VAL A 82 -3.18 7.90 0.31
N LEU A 83 -4.00 7.24 -0.51
CA LEU A 83 -4.87 7.91 -1.46
C LEU A 83 -6.10 8.42 -0.73
N HIS A 84 -6.45 9.68 -0.96
CA HIS A 84 -7.67 10.31 -0.51
C HIS A 84 -8.56 10.69 -1.69
N VAL A 85 -9.87 10.54 -1.50
CA VAL A 85 -10.90 10.98 -2.43
C VAL A 85 -11.91 11.80 -1.65
N ASP A 86 -12.05 13.08 -1.99
CA ASP A 86 -12.93 14.02 -1.29
C ASP A 86 -12.65 14.10 0.22
N GLY A 87 -11.37 13.94 0.62
CA GLY A 87 -10.92 13.99 2.01
C GLY A 87 -10.96 12.65 2.74
N GLU A 88 -11.54 11.60 2.15
CA GLU A 88 -11.65 10.28 2.77
C GLU A 88 -10.55 9.33 2.26
N PRO A 89 -9.89 8.55 3.13
CA PRO A 89 -8.96 7.51 2.71
C PRO A 89 -9.63 6.47 1.80
N ALA A 90 -9.04 6.26 0.63
CA ALA A 90 -9.54 5.39 -0.43
C ALA A 90 -8.63 4.19 -0.71
N GLY A 91 -7.43 4.15 -0.13
CA GLY A 91 -6.45 3.08 -0.30
C GLY A 91 -5.08 3.47 0.23
N PHE A 92 -4.14 2.54 0.19
CA PHE A 92 -2.75 2.84 0.52
C PHE A 92 -1.75 2.00 -0.28
N ALA A 93 -0.51 2.46 -0.29
CA ALA A 93 0.67 1.76 -0.77
C ALA A 93 1.75 1.79 0.32
N GLU A 94 2.43 0.67 0.52
CA GLU A 94 3.67 0.59 1.29
C GLU A 94 4.83 0.33 0.33
N LEU A 95 5.83 1.22 0.36
CA LEU A 95 7.07 1.08 -0.40
C LEU A 95 8.22 0.82 0.56
N ASP A 96 9.06 -0.15 0.21
CA ASP A 96 10.27 -0.47 0.97
C ASP A 96 11.51 -0.27 0.07
N ARG A 97 12.37 0.66 0.47
CA ARG A 97 13.62 1.02 -0.22
C ARG A 97 14.87 0.59 0.54
N ARG A 98 14.73 -0.27 1.55
CA ARG A 98 15.86 -0.72 2.37
C ARG A 98 16.86 -1.58 1.59
N GLN A 99 16.43 -2.15 0.47
CA GLN A 99 17.30 -2.83 -0.48
C GLN A 99 17.91 -1.83 -1.49
N PRO A 100 19.24 -1.75 -1.61
CA PRO A 100 19.89 -0.83 -2.55
C PRO A 100 19.49 -1.11 -4.00
N ASN A 101 19.18 -0.04 -4.74
CA ASN A 101 18.78 -0.07 -6.16
C ASN A 101 17.43 -0.75 -6.43
N GLU A 102 16.65 -1.06 -5.40
CA GLU A 102 15.32 -1.67 -5.52
C GLU A 102 14.27 -0.84 -4.79
N VAL A 103 13.02 -0.98 -5.23
CA VAL A 103 11.84 -0.49 -4.51
C VAL A 103 10.83 -1.62 -4.51
N GLU A 104 10.56 -2.18 -3.34
CA GLU A 104 9.51 -3.18 -3.19
C GLU A 104 8.18 -2.48 -2.94
N LEU A 105 7.17 -2.80 -3.76
CA LEU A 105 5.77 -2.48 -3.46
C LEU A 105 5.24 -3.58 -2.52
N ALA A 106 5.51 -3.44 -1.22
CA ALA A 106 5.24 -4.47 -0.23
C ALA A 106 3.74 -4.74 -0.08
N TYR A 107 2.93 -3.67 -0.05
CA TYR A 107 1.48 -3.76 0.02
C TYR A 107 0.84 -2.65 -0.79
N PHE A 108 -0.24 -2.97 -1.50
CA PHE A 108 -0.97 -2.01 -2.31
C PHE A 108 -2.43 -2.41 -2.43
N GLY A 109 -3.32 -1.43 -2.28
CA GLY A 109 -4.71 -1.63 -2.67
C GLY A 109 -5.63 -0.50 -2.27
N LEU A 110 -6.89 -0.66 -2.67
CA LEU A 110 -7.96 0.28 -2.43
C LEU A 110 -8.92 -0.27 -1.38
N PHE A 111 -9.56 0.63 -0.66
CA PHE A 111 -10.68 0.29 0.21
C PHE A 111 -11.83 -0.23 -0.66
N PRO A 112 -12.64 -1.19 -0.19
CA PRO A 112 -13.66 -1.86 -1.00
C PRO A 112 -14.60 -0.90 -1.76
N ALA A 113 -15.01 0.21 -1.13
CA ALA A 113 -15.89 1.21 -1.73
C ALA A 113 -15.29 1.97 -2.94
N PHE A 114 -13.98 1.86 -3.14
CA PHE A 114 -13.24 2.58 -4.19
C PHE A 114 -12.73 1.67 -5.32
N ILE A 115 -12.95 0.36 -5.21
CA ILE A 115 -12.59 -0.63 -6.22
C ILE A 115 -13.51 -0.52 -7.45
N GLY A 116 -12.99 -0.81 -8.65
CA GLY A 116 -13.75 -0.79 -9.91
C GLY A 116 -13.89 0.60 -10.55
N ARG A 117 -13.34 1.65 -9.92
CA ARG A 117 -13.41 3.04 -10.37
C ARG A 117 -12.15 3.53 -11.10
N GLY A 118 -11.17 2.65 -11.34
CA GLY A 118 -9.92 3.03 -12.02
C GLY A 118 -8.94 3.87 -11.20
N LEU A 119 -9.22 4.09 -9.91
CA LEU A 119 -8.46 4.99 -9.03
C LEU A 119 -7.03 4.53 -8.74
N GLY A 120 -6.73 3.25 -8.92
CA GLY A 120 -5.37 2.73 -8.77
C GLY A 120 -4.33 3.35 -9.72
N LYS A 121 -4.77 4.02 -10.79
CA LYS A 121 -3.88 4.76 -11.72
C LYS A 121 -3.38 6.10 -11.17
N ALA A 122 -4.04 6.62 -10.13
CA ALA A 122 -3.70 7.90 -9.54
C ALA A 122 -2.66 7.78 -8.41
N PHE A 123 -2.32 6.56 -8.01
CA PHE A 123 -1.17 6.26 -7.16
C PHE A 123 0.15 6.42 -7.92
#